data_AF-A0A4R6FY02-F1
#
_entry.id   AF-A0A4R6FY02-F1
#
_cell.length_a   1.000
_cell.length_b   1.000
_cell.length_c   1.000
_cell.angle_alpha   90.00
_cell.angle_beta   90.00
_cell.angle_gamma   90.00
#
_symmetry.space_group_name_H-M   'P 1'
#
loop_
_entity.id
_entity.type
_entity.pdbx_description
1 polymer ?
#
loop_
_entity_poly.entity_id
_entity_poly.type
_entity_poly.pdbx_seq_one_letter_code
_entity_poly.pdbx_strand_id
1 'polypeptide(L)'
;MIRPWMIGAIGAIGMALLLPVAPHSVATGWRAAFLTASAPIFGAVLMLMIARVVVTDWSPLAPLTLALPMILLFGLLILPAQFAAEVPDHLRLWASPWAIALRTLIAIAALWFAAARLRGGASRSFAAVALTLWTMLITYIAYDWMLGGDPGHPATAVGMMLTVEQVGGACAALLILGHGETKLRRDLSYLLIAAALGLSYMIFMDYLIKWYADLPSQVDWYLKRDHAMALLAAAGLCFGLFGPILALVFARGEQGRRIAGGSALFGLLLINLWWVAADWIAALAALFGLIWVGFWGQALGARRSGEQAHG
;
A
#
# COMPACT_ATOMS: atom_id res chain seq x y z
N MET A 1 30.86 -0.58 -6.42
CA MET A 1 29.64 -0.96 -5.67
C MET A 1 29.05 0.29 -5.04
N ILE A 2 27.80 0.65 -5.39
CA ILE A 2 27.11 1.80 -4.80
C ILE A 2 26.71 1.44 -3.36
N ARG A 3 27.03 2.30 -2.39
CA ARG A 3 26.66 2.05 -0.99
C ARG A 3 25.14 2.25 -0.83
N PRO A 4 24.42 1.41 -0.06
CA PRO A 4 22.96 1.50 0.08
C PRO A 4 22.45 2.89 0.45
N TRP A 5 23.17 3.62 1.31
CA TRP A 5 22.79 4.99 1.72
C TRP A 5 22.80 6.01 0.58
N MET A 6 23.60 5.78 -0.47
CA MET A 6 23.60 6.63 -1.65
C MET A 6 22.28 6.50 -2.42
N ILE A 7 21.71 5.30 -2.48
CA ILE A 7 20.41 5.05 -3.14
C ILE A 7 19.29 5.79 -2.39
N GLY A 8 19.26 5.68 -1.07
CA GLY A 8 18.30 6.43 -0.24
C GLY A 8 18.46 7.95 -0.36
N ALA A 9 19.70 8.44 -0.41
CA ALA A 9 19.99 9.86 -0.60
C ALA A 9 19.50 10.36 -1.96
N ILE A 10 19.63 9.57 -3.04
CA ILE A 10 19.11 9.93 -4.37
C ILE A 10 17.59 10.12 -4.30
N GLY A 11 16.85 9.21 -3.64
CA GLY A 11 15.41 9.36 -3.46
C GLY A 11 15.04 10.64 -2.70
N ALA A 12 15.68 10.89 -1.56
CA ALA A 12 15.42 12.08 -0.75
C ALA A 12 15.77 13.39 -1.49
N ILE A 13 16.93 13.44 -2.16
CA ILE A 13 17.37 14.61 -2.94
C ILE A 13 16.44 14.82 -4.13
N GLY A 14 16.07 13.76 -4.85
CA GLY A 14 15.13 13.84 -5.96
C GLY A 14 13.80 14.47 -5.55
N MET A 15 13.23 14.06 -4.42
CA MET A 15 12.04 14.71 -3.86
C MET A 15 12.28 16.17 -3.47
N ALA A 16 13.39 16.47 -2.79
CA ALA A 16 13.70 17.83 -2.34
C ALA A 16 13.86 18.79 -3.53
N LEU A 17 14.42 18.32 -4.65
CA LEU A 17 14.57 19.11 -5.88
C LEU A 17 13.24 19.36 -6.61
N LEU A 18 12.28 18.45 -6.51
CA LEU A 18 10.95 18.62 -7.10
C LEU A 18 10.03 19.52 -6.28
N LEU A 19 10.26 19.59 -4.96
CA LEU A 19 9.41 20.34 -4.02
C LEU A 19 9.23 21.84 -4.37
N PRO A 20 10.28 22.61 -4.75
CA PRO A 20 10.11 24.02 -5.13
C PRO A 20 9.43 24.21 -6.50
N VAL A 21 9.38 23.17 -7.34
CA VAL A 21 8.80 23.24 -8.70
C VAL A 21 7.30 22.93 -8.69
N ALA A 22 6.92 21.83 -8.04
CA ALA A 22 5.54 21.34 -8.04
C ALA A 22 5.21 20.68 -6.69
N PRO A 23 5.03 21.46 -5.62
CA PRO A 23 4.83 20.93 -4.27
C PRO A 23 3.58 20.05 -4.16
N HIS A 24 2.50 20.40 -4.86
CA HIS A 24 1.27 19.60 -4.90
C HIS A 24 1.51 18.23 -5.54
N SER A 25 2.13 18.18 -6.73
CA SER A 25 2.47 16.94 -7.42
C SER A 25 3.42 16.06 -6.60
N VAL A 26 4.40 16.66 -5.90
CA VAL A 26 5.29 15.91 -4.99
C VAL A 26 4.49 15.29 -3.83
N ALA A 27 3.55 16.01 -3.24
CA ALA A 27 2.72 15.51 -2.16
C ALA A 27 1.77 14.38 -2.62
N THR A 28 1.20 14.51 -3.82
CA THR A 28 0.40 13.46 -4.48
C THR A 28 1.25 12.22 -4.79
N GLY A 29 2.46 12.40 -5.33
CA GLY A 29 3.42 11.32 -5.55
C GLY A 29 3.84 10.62 -4.26
N TRP A 30 4.06 11.40 -3.20
CA TRP A 30 4.33 10.85 -1.86
C TRP A 30 3.19 9.97 -1.36
N ARG A 31 1.93 10.39 -1.52
CA ARG A 31 0.76 9.59 -1.16
C ARG A 31 0.75 8.24 -1.89
N ALA A 32 1.01 8.23 -3.21
CA ALA A 32 1.09 6.99 -3.99
C ALA A 32 2.25 6.09 -3.52
N ALA A 33 3.42 6.67 -3.22
CA ALA A 33 4.55 5.93 -2.66
C ALA A 33 4.22 5.34 -1.28
N PHE A 34 3.56 6.11 -0.41
CA PHE A 34 3.11 5.65 0.91
C PHE A 34 2.14 4.48 0.80
N LEU A 35 1.09 4.59 -0.03
CA LEU A 35 0.12 3.50 -0.23
C LEU A 35 0.81 2.23 -0.69
N THR A 36 1.70 2.35 -1.68
CA THR A 36 2.43 1.22 -2.27
C THR A 36 3.44 0.60 -1.30
N ALA A 37 4.23 1.41 -0.60
CA ALA A 37 5.27 0.92 0.31
C ALA A 37 4.70 0.40 1.64
N SER A 38 3.58 0.96 2.11
CA SER A 38 2.93 0.51 3.34
C SER A 38 2.12 -0.78 3.14
N ALA A 39 1.63 -1.05 1.93
CA ALA A 39 0.84 -2.24 1.63
C ALA A 39 1.50 -3.56 2.11
N PRO A 40 2.77 -3.86 1.79
CA PRO A 40 3.46 -5.03 2.34
C PRO A 40 3.53 -5.11 3.86
N ILE A 41 3.71 -3.96 4.51
CA ILE A 41 3.97 -3.88 5.96
C ILE A 41 2.67 -4.03 6.72
N PHE A 42 1.62 -3.30 6.34
CA PHE A 42 0.30 -3.42 6.93
C PHE A 42 -0.29 -4.79 6.64
N GLY A 43 -0.18 -5.25 5.39
CA GLY A 43 -0.61 -6.58 4.99
C GLY A 43 0.04 -7.69 5.80
N ALA A 44 1.33 -7.58 6.12
CA ALA A 44 2.00 -8.57 6.96
C ALA A 44 1.37 -8.66 8.36
N VAL A 45 0.96 -7.54 8.96
CA VAL A 45 0.23 -7.56 10.24
C VAL A 45 -1.13 -8.23 10.08
N LEU A 46 -1.89 -7.89 9.03
CA LEU A 46 -3.20 -8.48 8.76
C LEU A 46 -3.11 -9.98 8.57
N MET A 47 -2.15 -10.41 7.75
CA MET A 47 -1.90 -11.81 7.48
C MET A 47 -1.46 -12.55 8.73
N LEU A 48 -0.66 -11.97 9.63
CA LEU A 48 -0.32 -12.61 10.90
C LEU A 48 -1.52 -12.72 11.85
N MET A 49 -2.44 -11.75 11.84
CA MET A 49 -3.71 -11.87 12.57
C MET A 49 -4.57 -13.01 11.98
N ILE A 50 -4.73 -13.05 10.66
CA ILE A 50 -5.44 -14.13 9.96
C ILE A 50 -4.80 -15.48 10.28
N ALA A 51 -3.47 -15.57 10.20
CA ALA A 51 -2.71 -16.78 10.46
C ALA A 51 -2.98 -17.33 11.87
N ARG A 52 -3.04 -16.43 12.86
CA ARG A 52 -3.38 -16.78 14.24
C ARG A 52 -4.82 -17.26 14.38
N VAL A 53 -5.75 -16.66 13.63
CA VAL A 53 -7.19 -17.05 13.64
C VAL A 53 -7.41 -18.43 13.00
N VAL A 54 -6.72 -18.73 11.91
CA VAL A 54 -6.84 -20.00 11.17
C VAL A 54 -5.84 -21.06 11.62
N VAL A 55 -4.96 -20.74 12.59
CA VAL A 55 -3.97 -21.65 13.18
C VAL A 55 -2.96 -22.17 12.13
N THR A 56 -2.36 -21.25 11.37
CA THR A 56 -1.28 -21.54 10.41
C THR A 56 -0.02 -20.75 10.76
N ASP A 57 1.14 -21.26 10.37
CA ASP A 57 2.42 -20.58 10.55
C ASP A 57 2.76 -19.71 9.33
N TRP A 58 2.51 -18.41 9.46
CA TRP A 58 2.99 -17.38 8.53
C TRP A 58 4.02 -16.45 9.18
N SER A 59 4.77 -16.96 10.16
CA SER A 59 5.85 -16.23 10.84
C SER A 59 6.92 -15.63 9.90
N PRO A 60 7.17 -16.13 8.67
CA PRO A 60 8.08 -15.46 7.73
C PRO A 60 7.66 -14.04 7.33
N LEU A 61 6.40 -13.63 7.58
CA LEU A 61 5.93 -12.24 7.40
C LEU A 61 6.32 -11.31 8.57
N ALA A 62 6.65 -11.85 9.75
CA ALA A 62 6.95 -11.06 10.94
C ALA A 62 8.07 -10.02 10.75
N PRO A 63 9.16 -10.28 10.01
CA PRO A 63 10.18 -9.27 9.75
C PRO A 63 9.66 -8.00 9.07
N LEU A 64 8.66 -8.11 8.17
CA LEU A 64 8.08 -6.94 7.48
C LEU A 64 7.40 -5.98 8.46
N THR A 65 6.82 -6.50 9.54
CA THR A 65 6.13 -5.68 10.56
C THR A 65 7.07 -4.79 11.38
N LEU A 66 8.39 -4.99 11.28
CA LEU A 66 9.40 -4.19 11.97
C LEU A 66 9.55 -2.80 11.37
N ALA A 67 9.13 -2.61 10.12
CA ALA A 67 9.16 -1.32 9.44
C ALA A 67 7.99 -0.39 9.81
N LEU A 68 7.02 -0.85 10.62
CA LEU A 68 5.84 -0.06 11.04
C LEU A 68 6.18 1.32 11.64
N PRO A 69 7.17 1.48 12.55
CA PRO A 69 7.51 2.79 13.08
C PRO A 69 7.99 3.77 12.03
N MET A 70 8.61 3.28 10.93
CA MET A 70 9.01 4.14 9.82
C MET A 70 7.81 4.61 9.01
N ILE A 71 6.85 3.71 8.79
CA ILE A 71 5.60 4.04 8.11
C ILE A 71 4.82 5.10 8.88
N LEU A 72 4.93 5.19 10.21
CA LEU A 72 4.37 6.29 11.00
C LEU A 72 4.90 7.65 10.54
N LEU A 73 6.22 7.79 10.46
CA LEU A 73 6.87 9.02 10.00
C LEU A 73 6.44 9.36 8.58
N PHE A 74 6.34 8.34 7.72
CA PHE A 74 5.98 8.52 6.32
C PHE A 74 4.49 8.83 6.11
N GLY A 75 3.60 8.29 6.94
CA GLY A 75 2.16 8.57 6.88
C GLY A 75 1.84 10.01 7.26
N LEU A 76 2.58 10.60 8.22
CA LEU A 76 2.43 12.02 8.58
C LEU A 76 2.82 12.97 7.45
N LEU A 77 3.69 12.54 6.53
CA LEU A 77 4.08 13.33 5.36
C LEU A 77 3.00 13.38 4.26
N ILE A 78 1.85 12.72 4.45
CA ILE A 78 0.67 12.91 3.59
C ILE A 78 -0.03 14.25 3.90
N LEU A 79 0.15 14.79 5.11
CA LEU A 79 -0.56 16.01 5.56
C LEU A 79 -0.40 17.22 4.64
N PRO A 80 0.80 17.54 4.11
CA PRO A 80 0.94 18.64 3.15
C PRO A 80 0.03 18.52 1.93
N ALA A 81 -0.21 17.29 1.42
CA ALA A 81 -1.15 17.05 0.33
C ALA A 81 -2.60 17.40 0.74
N GLN A 82 -2.95 17.13 2.00
CA GLN A 82 -4.29 17.40 2.54
C GLN A 82 -4.56 18.88 2.76
N PHE A 83 -3.54 19.67 3.15
CA PHE A 83 -3.69 21.12 3.27
C PHE A 83 -3.98 21.82 1.93
N ALA A 84 -3.64 21.18 0.81
CA ALA A 84 -3.88 21.70 -0.53
C ALA A 84 -5.17 21.18 -1.18
N ALA A 85 -5.88 20.25 -0.54
CA ALA A 85 -7.09 19.66 -1.10
C ALA A 85 -8.30 20.59 -0.93
N GLU A 86 -9.13 20.69 -1.95
CA GLU A 86 -10.43 21.36 -1.83
C GLU A 86 -11.40 20.46 -1.08
N VAL A 87 -11.88 20.94 0.07
CA VAL A 87 -12.76 20.17 0.97
C VAL A 87 -14.16 20.76 0.97
N PRO A 88 -15.20 19.98 0.62
CA PRO A 88 -16.59 20.40 0.74
C PRO A 88 -16.93 20.85 2.17
N ASP A 89 -17.76 21.88 2.31
CA ASP A 89 -18.04 22.53 3.61
C ASP A 89 -18.52 21.57 4.70
N HIS A 90 -19.36 20.61 4.33
CA HIS A 90 -19.90 19.59 5.24
C HIS A 90 -18.85 18.55 5.68
N LEU A 91 -17.69 18.47 5.02
CA LEU A 91 -16.58 17.56 5.36
C LEU A 91 -15.41 18.27 6.05
N ARG A 92 -15.43 19.60 6.19
CA ARG A 92 -14.31 20.40 6.72
C ARG A 92 -13.76 19.89 8.05
N LEU A 93 -14.63 19.49 8.97
CA LEU A 93 -14.21 18.95 10.26
C LEU A 93 -13.51 17.60 10.09
N TRP A 94 -14.12 16.70 9.30
CA TRP A 94 -13.61 15.36 9.05
C TRP A 94 -12.28 15.39 8.30
N ALA A 95 -12.22 16.08 7.15
CA ALA A 95 -11.06 16.17 6.29
C ALA A 95 -10.06 17.25 6.73
N SER A 96 -10.22 17.81 7.94
CA SER A 96 -9.20 18.70 8.49
C SER A 96 -7.86 17.94 8.61
N PRO A 97 -6.72 18.55 8.25
CA PRO A 97 -5.43 17.87 8.31
C PRO A 97 -5.10 17.34 9.71
N TRP A 98 -5.53 18.03 10.77
CA TRP A 98 -5.34 17.57 12.14
C TRP A 98 -6.17 16.32 12.48
N ALA A 99 -7.41 16.25 12.02
CA ALA A 99 -8.23 15.06 12.22
C ALA A 99 -7.68 13.86 11.43
N ILE A 100 -7.19 14.09 10.20
CA ILE A 100 -6.49 13.08 9.39
C ILE A 100 -5.21 12.61 10.08
N ALA A 101 -4.42 13.54 10.64
CA ALA A 101 -3.20 13.22 11.38
C ALA A 101 -3.53 12.32 12.58
N LEU A 102 -4.52 12.70 13.39
CA LEU A 102 -4.96 11.94 14.55
C LEU A 102 -5.43 10.52 14.16
N ARG A 103 -6.29 10.40 13.14
CA ARG A 103 -6.77 9.09 12.66
C ARG A 103 -5.63 8.23 12.12
N THR A 104 -4.69 8.83 11.37
CA THR A 104 -3.48 8.14 10.88
C THR A 104 -2.60 7.64 12.02
N LEU A 105 -2.36 8.47 13.05
CA LEU A 105 -1.63 8.08 14.25
C LEU A 105 -2.31 6.91 14.97
N ILE A 106 -3.63 6.98 15.17
CA ILE A 106 -4.41 5.92 15.81
C ILE A 106 -4.30 4.61 15.01
N ALA A 107 -4.46 4.66 13.69
CA ALA A 107 -4.40 3.48 12.83
C ALA A 107 -3.02 2.80 12.84
N ILE A 108 -1.95 3.59 12.69
CA ILE A 108 -0.59 3.03 12.68
C ILE A 108 -0.20 2.56 14.08
N ALA A 109 -0.58 3.26 15.15
CA ALA A 109 -0.35 2.82 16.52
C ALA A 109 -1.10 1.51 16.83
N ALA A 110 -2.34 1.36 16.36
CA ALA A 110 -3.12 0.13 16.52
C ALA A 110 -2.44 -1.05 15.81
N LEU A 111 -1.98 -0.88 14.57
CA LEU A 111 -1.23 -1.93 13.86
C LEU A 111 0.11 -2.24 14.53
N TRP A 112 0.82 -1.22 15.01
CA TRP A 112 2.08 -1.42 15.70
C TRP A 112 1.90 -2.20 17.00
N PHE A 113 0.88 -1.85 17.78
CA PHE A 113 0.48 -2.60 18.98
C PHE A 113 0.09 -4.04 18.65
N ALA A 114 -0.75 -4.25 17.63
CA ALA A 114 -1.14 -5.59 17.18
C ALA A 114 0.09 -6.42 16.77
N ALA A 115 1.00 -5.85 15.97
CA ALA A 115 2.23 -6.51 15.55
C ALA A 115 3.12 -6.88 16.74
N ALA A 116 3.28 -5.98 17.72
CA ALA A 116 4.04 -6.27 18.94
C ALA A 116 3.43 -7.42 19.74
N ARG A 117 2.10 -7.43 19.90
CA ARG A 117 1.38 -8.49 20.60
C ARG A 117 1.48 -9.84 19.88
N LEU A 118 1.38 -9.85 18.54
CA LEU A 118 1.50 -11.07 17.73
C LEU A 118 2.90 -11.69 17.85
N ARG A 119 3.96 -10.87 17.83
CA ARG A 119 5.33 -11.33 18.08
C ARG A 119 5.51 -11.89 19.50
N GLY A 120 4.82 -11.30 20.49
CA GLY A 120 4.77 -11.79 21.87
C GLY A 120 3.82 -12.97 22.11
N GLY A 121 3.33 -13.66 21.07
CA GLY A 121 2.51 -14.85 21.23
C GLY A 121 1.03 -14.59 21.53
N ALA A 122 0.45 -13.50 21.04
CA ALA A 122 -0.96 -13.17 21.24
C ALA A 122 -1.93 -14.34 20.97
N SER A 123 -3.04 -14.36 21.73
CA SER A 123 -4.08 -15.38 21.61
C SER A 123 -4.88 -15.26 20.31
N ARG A 124 -5.59 -16.35 19.96
CA ARG A 124 -6.54 -16.38 18.84
C ARG A 124 -7.62 -15.30 18.95
N SER A 125 -8.19 -15.14 20.14
CA SER A 125 -9.24 -14.15 20.41
C SER A 125 -8.73 -12.72 20.23
N PHE A 126 -7.50 -12.43 20.65
CA PHE A 126 -6.89 -11.12 20.42
C PHE A 126 -6.79 -10.82 18.91
N ALA A 127 -6.27 -11.77 18.13
CA ALA A 127 -6.13 -11.60 16.68
C ALA A 127 -7.47 -11.39 15.99
N ALA A 128 -8.52 -12.14 16.39
CA ALA A 128 -9.86 -11.97 15.86
C ALA A 128 -10.43 -10.56 16.17
N VAL A 129 -10.35 -10.12 17.43
CA VAL A 129 -10.84 -8.79 17.83
C VAL A 129 -10.05 -7.69 17.12
N ALA A 130 -8.72 -7.78 17.07
CA ALA A 130 -7.88 -6.80 16.41
C ALA A 130 -8.17 -6.71 14.91
N LEU A 131 -8.42 -7.85 14.24
CA LEU A 131 -8.79 -7.87 12.82
C LEU A 131 -10.17 -7.23 12.57
N THR A 132 -11.16 -7.49 13.44
CA THR A 132 -12.48 -6.86 13.36
C THR A 132 -12.39 -5.34 13.54
N LEU A 133 -11.67 -4.89 14.57
CA LEU A 133 -11.47 -3.47 14.83
C LEU A 133 -10.71 -2.79 13.68
N TRP A 134 -9.72 -3.47 13.11
CA TRP A 134 -9.01 -2.97 11.92
C TRP A 134 -9.94 -2.82 10.73
N THR A 135 -10.84 -3.79 10.49
CA THR A 135 -11.81 -3.73 9.37
C THR A 135 -12.76 -2.55 9.51
N MET A 136 -13.16 -2.20 10.74
CA MET A 136 -13.94 -0.98 10.99
C MET A 136 -13.10 0.28 10.77
N LEU A 137 -11.88 0.30 11.30
CA LEU A 137 -11.00 1.47 11.22
C LEU A 137 -10.56 1.77 9.78
N ILE A 138 -10.20 0.76 9.01
CA ILE A 138 -9.70 0.91 7.63
C ILE A 138 -10.75 1.51 6.70
N THR A 139 -12.04 1.32 7.00
CA THR A 139 -13.14 1.95 6.25
C THR A 139 -13.03 3.48 6.28
N TYR A 140 -12.60 4.06 7.40
CA TYR A 140 -12.39 5.51 7.53
C TYR A 140 -11.03 5.95 7.00
N ILE A 141 -9.99 5.18 7.33
CA ILE A 141 -8.61 5.50 6.98
C ILE A 141 -8.37 5.46 5.47
N ALA A 142 -9.07 4.58 4.76
CA ALA A 142 -8.97 4.51 3.31
C ALA A 142 -9.44 5.80 2.62
N TYR A 143 -10.45 6.50 3.16
CA TYR A 143 -10.80 7.83 2.66
C TYR A 143 -9.67 8.82 2.85
N ASP A 144 -9.03 8.83 4.02
CA ASP A 144 -7.92 9.75 4.31
C ASP A 144 -6.71 9.49 3.42
N TRP A 145 -6.35 8.21 3.23
CA TRP A 145 -5.12 7.82 2.54
C TRP A 145 -5.25 7.71 1.03
N MET A 146 -6.35 7.15 0.52
CA MET A 146 -6.57 6.99 -0.93
C MET A 146 -7.30 8.19 -1.53
N LEU A 147 -8.36 8.66 -0.88
CA LEU A 147 -9.27 9.68 -1.44
C LEU A 147 -9.06 11.09 -0.86
N GLY A 148 -8.09 11.31 0.03
CA GLY A 148 -7.91 12.62 0.64
C GLY A 148 -7.60 13.76 -0.34
N GLY A 149 -7.18 13.45 -1.58
CA GLY A 149 -7.03 14.45 -2.64
C GLY A 149 -8.35 14.90 -3.27
N ASP A 150 -9.40 14.09 -3.15
CA ASP A 150 -10.75 14.39 -3.62
C ASP A 150 -11.77 13.83 -2.61
N PRO A 151 -11.92 14.47 -1.44
CA PRO A 151 -12.77 13.96 -0.36
C PRO A 151 -14.26 13.93 -0.71
N GLY A 152 -14.66 14.58 -1.82
CA GLY A 152 -16.03 14.56 -2.31
C GLY A 152 -16.38 13.28 -3.10
N HIS A 153 -15.40 12.46 -3.50
CA HIS A 153 -15.67 11.27 -4.29
C HIS A 153 -16.26 10.13 -3.42
N PRO A 154 -17.52 9.69 -3.67
CA PRO A 154 -18.11 8.62 -2.89
C PRO A 154 -17.59 7.26 -3.38
N ALA A 155 -16.88 6.51 -2.53
CA ALA A 155 -16.48 5.13 -2.83
C ALA A 155 -16.61 4.24 -1.59
N THR A 156 -17.75 3.57 -1.45
CA THR A 156 -18.07 2.76 -0.26
C THR A 156 -17.15 1.53 -0.11
N ALA A 157 -16.57 1.05 -1.21
CA ALA A 157 -15.68 -0.11 -1.23
C ALA A 157 -14.20 0.22 -0.95
N VAL A 158 -13.83 1.49 -0.78
CA VAL A 158 -12.42 1.93 -0.71
C VAL A 158 -11.65 1.28 0.46
N GLY A 159 -12.30 1.07 1.61
CA GLY A 159 -11.71 0.35 2.74
C GLY A 159 -11.37 -1.12 2.44
N MET A 160 -12.22 -1.79 1.66
CA MET A 160 -11.99 -3.17 1.23
C MET A 160 -10.90 -3.23 0.17
N MET A 161 -10.91 -2.30 -0.80
CA MET A 161 -9.84 -2.17 -1.80
C MET A 161 -8.47 -2.05 -1.12
N LEU A 162 -8.33 -1.09 -0.19
CA LEU A 162 -7.08 -0.89 0.54
C LEU A 162 -6.66 -2.11 1.35
N THR A 163 -7.62 -2.84 1.94
CA THR A 163 -7.32 -4.08 2.68
C THR A 163 -6.77 -5.16 1.75
N VAL A 164 -7.36 -5.32 0.56
CA VAL A 164 -6.90 -6.30 -0.43
C VAL A 164 -5.55 -5.89 -1.03
N GLU A 165 -5.30 -4.61 -1.26
CA GLU A 165 -3.98 -4.08 -1.64
C GLU A 165 -2.92 -4.44 -0.60
N GLN A 166 -3.23 -4.28 0.69
CA GLN A 166 -2.32 -4.64 1.77
C GLN A 166 -2.02 -6.14 1.79
N VAL A 167 -3.04 -7.00 1.78
CA VAL A 167 -2.85 -8.47 1.75
C VAL A 167 -2.04 -8.90 0.51
N GLY A 168 -2.39 -8.38 -0.67
CA GLY A 168 -1.65 -8.64 -1.91
C GLY A 168 -0.20 -8.16 -1.84
N GLY A 169 0.03 -6.95 -1.30
CA GLY A 169 1.36 -6.39 -1.11
C GLY A 169 2.25 -7.23 -0.20
N ALA A 170 1.69 -7.79 0.87
CA ALA A 170 2.44 -8.66 1.79
C ALA A 170 2.82 -9.99 1.12
N CYS A 171 1.90 -10.60 0.38
CA CYS A 171 2.18 -11.78 -0.43
C CYS A 171 3.30 -11.47 -1.44
N ALA A 172 3.15 -10.40 -2.21
CA ALA A 172 4.08 -10.01 -3.25
C ALA A 172 5.51 -9.75 -2.69
N ALA A 173 5.61 -9.03 -1.58
CA ALA A 173 6.89 -8.78 -0.93
C ALA A 173 7.58 -10.07 -0.46
N LEU A 174 6.84 -11.00 0.17
CA LEU A 174 7.43 -12.26 0.60
C LEU A 174 7.94 -13.10 -0.59
N LEU A 175 7.22 -13.10 -1.72
CA LEU A 175 7.64 -13.80 -2.93
C LEU A 175 8.90 -13.19 -3.55
N ILE A 176 9.02 -11.86 -3.58
CA ILE A 176 10.23 -11.17 -4.07
C ILE A 176 11.43 -11.53 -3.19
N LEU A 177 11.26 -11.46 -1.87
CA LEU A 177 12.30 -11.78 -0.89
C LEU A 177 12.66 -13.27 -0.89
N GLY A 178 11.75 -14.13 -1.33
CA GLY A 178 11.92 -15.59 -1.30
C GLY A 178 11.99 -16.15 0.12
N HIS A 179 11.35 -15.49 1.09
CA HIS A 179 11.32 -15.92 2.48
C HIS A 179 10.29 -17.03 2.71
N GLY A 180 10.58 -17.91 3.68
CA GLY A 180 9.70 -19.02 4.05
C GLY A 180 9.85 -20.26 3.16
N GLU A 181 9.22 -21.35 3.59
CA GLU A 181 9.28 -22.62 2.88
C GLU A 181 8.63 -22.55 1.48
N THR A 182 9.03 -23.48 0.60
CA THR A 182 8.49 -23.56 -0.77
C THR A 182 6.97 -23.74 -0.81
N LYS A 183 6.40 -24.47 0.16
CA LYS A 183 4.94 -24.67 0.27
C LYS A 183 4.24 -23.35 0.58
N LEU A 184 4.70 -22.62 1.62
CA LEU A 184 4.15 -21.32 1.97
C LEU A 184 4.21 -20.34 0.79
N ARG A 185 5.36 -20.23 0.11
CA ARG A 185 5.50 -19.36 -1.07
C ARG A 185 4.57 -19.74 -2.21
N ARG A 186 4.33 -21.04 -2.42
CA ARG A 186 3.32 -21.48 -3.39
C ARG A 186 1.92 -21.03 -2.99
N ASP A 187 1.53 -21.25 -1.73
CA ASP A 187 0.19 -20.91 -1.26
C ASP A 187 -0.05 -19.38 -1.30
N LEU A 188 0.97 -18.58 -0.96
CA LEU A 188 0.94 -17.12 -1.10
C LEU A 188 0.88 -16.63 -2.55
N SER A 189 1.41 -17.39 -3.51
CA SER A 189 1.26 -17.05 -4.93
C SER A 189 -0.19 -17.19 -5.40
N TYR A 190 -0.94 -18.17 -4.88
CA TYR A 190 -2.37 -18.28 -5.14
C TYR A 190 -3.17 -17.20 -4.41
N LEU A 191 -2.79 -16.88 -3.17
CA LEU A 191 -3.40 -15.78 -2.43
C LEU A 191 -3.15 -14.42 -3.11
N LEU A 192 -1.97 -14.22 -3.70
CA LEU A 192 -1.66 -13.04 -4.51
C LEU A 192 -2.59 -12.93 -5.74
N ILE A 193 -2.82 -14.03 -6.46
CA ILE A 193 -3.78 -14.05 -7.58
C ILE A 193 -5.19 -13.73 -7.07
N ALA A 194 -5.61 -14.32 -5.95
CA ALA A 194 -6.92 -14.05 -5.36
C ALA A 194 -7.08 -12.58 -4.96
N ALA A 195 -6.04 -11.97 -4.36
CA ALA A 195 -6.03 -10.56 -4.02
C ALA A 195 -6.08 -9.67 -5.28
N ALA A 196 -5.32 -10.01 -6.33
CA ALA A 196 -5.32 -9.26 -7.58
C ALA A 196 -6.69 -9.32 -8.28
N LEU A 197 -7.33 -10.50 -8.31
CA LEU A 197 -8.70 -10.66 -8.81
C LEU A 197 -9.70 -9.88 -7.97
N GLY A 198 -9.62 -9.96 -6.64
CA GLY A 198 -10.50 -9.24 -5.73
C GLY A 198 -10.40 -7.72 -5.89
N LEU A 199 -9.17 -7.19 -5.99
CA LEU A 199 -8.94 -5.77 -6.22
C LEU A 199 -9.48 -5.33 -7.57
N SER A 200 -9.17 -6.09 -8.64
CA SER A 200 -9.64 -5.78 -9.99
C SER A 200 -11.17 -5.81 -10.08
N TYR A 201 -11.81 -6.79 -9.43
CA TYR A 201 -13.27 -6.88 -9.33
C TYR A 201 -13.84 -5.65 -8.63
N MET A 202 -13.29 -5.25 -7.47
CA MET A 202 -13.80 -4.09 -6.74
C MET A 202 -13.65 -2.79 -7.53
N ILE A 203 -12.48 -2.55 -8.15
CA ILE A 203 -12.24 -1.37 -8.98
C ILE A 203 -13.21 -1.34 -10.16
N PHE A 204 -13.38 -2.48 -10.82
CA PHE A 204 -14.28 -2.59 -11.96
C PHE A 204 -15.75 -2.38 -11.56
N MET A 205 -16.20 -2.99 -10.46
CA MET A 205 -17.58 -2.82 -9.98
C MET A 205 -17.86 -1.38 -9.52
N ASP A 206 -16.90 -0.73 -8.85
CA ASP A 206 -17.02 0.66 -8.45
C ASP A 206 -17.19 1.57 -9.69
N TYR A 207 -16.38 1.36 -10.72
CA TYR A 207 -16.53 2.03 -12.02
C TYR A 207 -17.88 1.72 -12.68
N LEU A 208 -18.23 0.45 -12.82
CA LEU A 208 -19.43 0.01 -13.53
C LEU A 208 -20.71 0.57 -12.89
N ILE A 209 -20.80 0.56 -11.56
CA ILE A 209 -21.95 1.09 -10.83
C ILE A 209 -22.11 2.59 -11.09
N LYS A 210 -21.01 3.36 -10.99
CA LYS A 210 -21.02 4.82 -11.20
C LYS A 210 -21.31 5.19 -12.64
N TRP A 211 -20.69 4.48 -13.58
CA TRP A 211 -20.90 4.67 -15.02
C TRP A 211 -22.36 4.37 -15.41
N TYR A 212 -22.93 3.28 -14.90
CA TYR A 212 -24.30 2.90 -15.22
C TYR A 212 -25.35 3.80 -14.56
N ALA A 213 -25.08 4.28 -13.34
CA ALA A 213 -25.98 5.21 -12.64
C ALA A 213 -25.98 6.62 -13.26
N ASP A 214 -24.91 6.99 -13.97
CA ASP A 214 -24.71 8.26 -14.68
C ASP A 214 -25.04 9.51 -13.85
N LEU A 215 -24.76 9.44 -12.54
CA LEU A 215 -24.93 10.57 -11.63
C LEU A 215 -23.75 11.55 -11.83
N PRO A 216 -23.98 12.82 -12.19
CA PRO A 216 -22.89 13.77 -12.51
C PRO A 216 -21.81 13.83 -11.42
N SER A 217 -22.23 13.88 -10.15
CA SER A 217 -21.31 13.95 -9.01
C SER A 217 -20.42 12.72 -8.82
N GLN A 218 -20.75 11.58 -9.43
CA GLN A 218 -19.98 10.34 -9.33
C GLN A 218 -19.11 10.09 -10.57
N VAL A 219 -19.60 10.49 -11.74
CA VAL A 219 -18.93 10.28 -13.03
C VAL A 219 -17.84 11.32 -13.28
N ASP A 220 -17.98 12.54 -12.75
CA ASP A 220 -17.00 13.63 -12.88
C ASP A 220 -15.57 13.21 -12.48
N TRP A 221 -15.44 12.34 -11.48
CA TRP A 221 -14.14 11.82 -11.05
C TRP A 221 -13.44 11.01 -12.16
N TYR A 222 -14.18 10.21 -12.92
CA TYR A 222 -13.63 9.46 -14.06
C TYR A 222 -13.41 10.37 -15.27
N LEU A 223 -14.30 11.34 -15.50
CA LEU A 223 -14.17 12.28 -16.64
C LEU A 223 -12.97 13.22 -16.51
N LYS A 224 -12.58 13.59 -15.29
CA LYS A 224 -11.37 14.38 -15.02
C LYS A 224 -10.08 13.64 -15.35
N ARG A 225 -10.13 12.32 -15.56
CA ARG A 225 -8.97 11.48 -15.88
C ARG A 225 -8.89 11.33 -17.39
N ASP A 226 -7.83 11.89 -17.96
CA ASP A 226 -7.58 11.88 -19.40
C ASP A 226 -7.22 10.49 -19.94
N HIS A 227 -6.92 10.43 -21.24
CA HIS A 227 -6.48 9.21 -21.89
C HIS A 227 -5.20 8.63 -21.29
N ALA A 228 -4.27 9.46 -20.81
CA ALA A 228 -3.04 8.98 -20.18
C ALA A 228 -3.32 8.28 -18.85
N MET A 229 -4.24 8.81 -18.04
CA MET A 229 -4.70 8.17 -16.81
C MET A 229 -5.47 6.88 -17.07
N ALA A 230 -6.26 6.81 -18.15
CA ALA A 230 -6.90 5.57 -18.56
C ALA A 230 -5.88 4.49 -18.95
N LEU A 231 -4.83 4.85 -19.70
CA LEU A 231 -3.72 3.94 -20.01
C LEU A 231 -2.97 3.50 -18.76
N LEU A 232 -2.79 4.40 -17.79
CA LEU A 232 -2.15 4.08 -16.51
C LEU A 232 -2.95 3.05 -15.72
N ALA A 233 -4.28 3.21 -15.64
CA ALA A 233 -5.18 2.23 -15.03
C ALA A 233 -5.13 0.88 -15.74
N ALA A 234 -5.20 0.89 -17.08
CA ALA A 234 -5.10 -0.32 -17.89
C ALA A 234 -3.75 -1.04 -17.70
N ALA A 235 -2.65 -0.29 -17.68
CA ALA A 235 -1.32 -0.84 -17.38
C ALA A 235 -1.27 -1.40 -15.94
N GLY A 236 -1.85 -0.69 -14.97
CA GLY A 236 -1.97 -1.16 -13.59
C GLY A 236 -2.71 -2.48 -13.47
N LEU A 237 -3.83 -2.66 -14.18
CA LEU A 237 -4.53 -3.94 -14.27
C LEU A 237 -3.70 -5.00 -15.02
N CYS A 238 -3.04 -4.64 -16.13
CA CYS A 238 -2.19 -5.57 -16.87
C CYS A 238 -1.06 -6.14 -16.02
N PHE A 239 -0.31 -5.28 -15.33
CA PHE A 239 0.79 -5.72 -14.47
C PHE A 239 0.30 -6.28 -13.13
N GLY A 240 -0.79 -5.77 -12.56
CA GLY A 240 -1.31 -6.17 -11.26
C GLY A 240 -2.09 -7.48 -11.28
N LEU A 241 -2.91 -7.69 -12.31
CA LEU A 241 -3.75 -8.88 -12.47
C LEU A 241 -3.12 -9.93 -13.39
N PHE A 242 -2.86 -9.58 -14.66
CA PHE A 242 -2.40 -10.56 -15.64
C PHE A 242 -0.93 -10.92 -15.43
N GLY A 243 -0.10 -9.96 -15.01
CA GLY A 243 1.32 -10.19 -14.76
C GLY A 243 1.63 -11.35 -13.82
N PRO A 244 1.06 -11.42 -12.59
CA PRO A 244 1.24 -12.56 -11.69
C PRO A 244 0.78 -13.88 -12.27
N ILE A 245 -0.37 -13.91 -12.96
CA ILE A 245 -0.91 -15.12 -13.58
C ILE A 245 0.05 -15.63 -14.66
N LEU A 246 0.45 -14.77 -15.59
CA LEU A 246 1.36 -15.12 -16.68
C LEU A 246 2.73 -15.53 -16.14
N ALA A 247 3.26 -14.84 -15.14
CA ALA A 247 4.53 -15.17 -14.51
C ALA A 247 4.51 -16.56 -13.87
N LEU A 248 3.43 -16.93 -13.18
CA LEU A 248 3.29 -18.25 -12.54
C LEU A 248 3.05 -19.38 -13.54
N VAL A 249 2.46 -19.09 -14.70
CA VAL A 249 2.24 -20.06 -15.79
C VAL A 249 3.52 -20.30 -16.58
N PHE A 250 4.22 -19.24 -16.99
CA PHE A 250 5.33 -19.33 -17.94
C PHE A 250 6.71 -19.44 -17.27
N ALA A 251 6.91 -18.80 -16.12
CA ALA A 251 8.15 -18.92 -15.37
C ALA A 251 7.95 -19.92 -14.22
N ARG A 252 8.64 -21.06 -14.28
CA ARG A 252 8.49 -22.12 -13.27
C ARG A 252 9.30 -21.82 -12.02
N GLY A 253 8.87 -22.38 -10.89
CA GLY A 253 9.61 -22.36 -9.64
C GLY A 253 9.70 -20.97 -9.01
N GLU A 254 10.85 -20.65 -8.43
CA GLU A 254 11.02 -19.44 -7.62
C GLU A 254 11.11 -18.16 -8.46
N GLN A 255 11.71 -18.25 -9.65
CA GLN A 255 11.81 -17.11 -10.55
C GLN A 255 10.44 -16.58 -10.94
N GLY A 256 9.49 -17.46 -11.29
CA GLY A 256 8.13 -17.04 -11.63
C GLY A 256 7.41 -16.38 -10.46
N ARG A 257 7.61 -16.86 -9.23
CA ARG A 257 7.04 -16.23 -8.03
C ARG A 257 7.61 -14.84 -7.77
N ARG A 258 8.91 -14.66 -7.94
CA ARG A 258 9.56 -13.34 -7.81
C ARG A 258 9.06 -12.36 -8.86
N ILE A 259 8.94 -12.80 -10.12
CA ILE A 259 8.38 -11.99 -11.20
C ILE A 259 6.91 -11.67 -10.90
N ALA A 260 6.12 -12.63 -10.41
CA ALA A 260 4.73 -12.40 -10.04
C ALA A 260 4.60 -11.34 -8.93
N GLY A 261 5.39 -11.46 -7.86
CA GLY A 261 5.43 -10.46 -6.79
C GLY A 261 5.86 -9.08 -7.28
N GLY A 262 6.93 -9.01 -8.09
CA GLY A 262 7.42 -7.76 -8.67
C GLY A 262 6.39 -7.10 -9.57
N SER A 263 5.74 -7.88 -10.43
CA SER A 263 4.66 -7.42 -11.31
C SER A 263 3.46 -6.90 -10.51
N ALA A 264 3.05 -7.60 -9.46
CA ALA A 264 1.94 -7.18 -8.61
C ALA A 264 2.22 -5.85 -7.90
N LEU A 265 3.41 -5.66 -7.30
CA LEU A 265 3.76 -4.38 -6.66
C LEU A 265 3.89 -3.25 -7.68
N PHE A 266 4.40 -3.54 -8.88
CA PHE A 266 4.45 -2.55 -9.94
C PHE A 266 3.04 -2.16 -10.42
N GLY A 267 2.16 -3.13 -10.66
CA GLY A 267 0.76 -2.87 -10.98
C GLY A 267 0.05 -2.07 -9.89
N LEU A 268 0.30 -2.39 -8.63
CA LEU A 268 -0.23 -1.65 -7.48
C LEU A 268 0.25 -0.19 -7.45
N LEU A 269 1.52 0.08 -7.77
CA LEU A 269 2.02 1.45 -7.92
C LEU A 269 1.24 2.22 -8.98
N LEU A 270 1.04 1.62 -10.16
CA LEU A 270 0.30 2.27 -11.26
C LEU A 270 -1.17 2.53 -10.88
N ILE A 271 -1.82 1.57 -10.22
CA ILE A 271 -3.19 1.74 -9.70
C ILE A 271 -3.24 2.86 -8.67
N ASN A 272 -2.28 2.94 -7.75
CA ASN A 272 -2.22 3.99 -6.74
C ASN A 272 -1.97 5.37 -7.36
N LEU A 273 -1.10 5.46 -8.37
CA LEU A 273 -0.89 6.70 -9.15
C LEU A 273 -2.18 7.15 -9.85
N TRP A 274 -2.94 6.21 -10.42
CA TRP A 274 -4.25 6.50 -11.03
C TRP A 274 -5.29 6.96 -9.99
N TRP A 275 -5.37 6.30 -8.83
CA TRP A 275 -6.28 6.67 -7.75
C TRP A 275 -6.05 8.10 -7.27
N VAL A 276 -4.79 8.49 -7.05
CA VAL A 276 -4.46 9.83 -6.56
C VAL A 276 -4.40 10.89 -7.66
N ALA A 277 -4.77 10.56 -8.91
CA ALA A 277 -4.67 11.42 -10.09
C ALA A 277 -3.27 12.02 -10.29
N ALA A 278 -2.24 11.17 -10.19
CA ALA A 278 -0.86 11.60 -10.31
C ALA A 278 -0.53 12.06 -11.74
N ASP A 279 -0.04 13.30 -11.86
CA ASP A 279 0.67 13.75 -13.07
C ASP A 279 2.06 13.07 -13.19
N TRP A 280 2.80 13.39 -14.25
CA TRP A 280 4.12 12.79 -14.48
C TRP A 280 5.15 13.19 -13.40
N ILE A 281 5.03 14.38 -12.79
CA ILE A 281 5.92 14.82 -11.70
C ILE A 281 5.58 14.03 -10.43
N ALA A 282 4.31 13.81 -10.15
CA ALA A 282 3.83 12.98 -9.06
C ALA A 282 4.28 11.52 -9.24
N ALA A 283 4.27 10.99 -10.47
CA ALA A 283 4.83 9.67 -10.75
C ALA A 283 6.34 9.60 -10.45
N LEU A 284 7.11 10.61 -10.88
CA LEU A 284 8.54 10.70 -10.59
C LEU A 284 8.81 10.84 -9.08
N ALA A 285 8.04 11.69 -8.39
CA ALA A 285 8.09 11.81 -6.95
C ALA A 285 7.77 10.46 -6.29
N ALA A 286 6.72 9.75 -6.71
CA ALA A 286 6.40 8.44 -6.14
C ALA A 286 7.58 7.45 -6.26
N LEU A 287 8.28 7.42 -7.40
CA LEU A 287 9.47 6.60 -7.60
C LEU A 287 10.60 6.98 -6.62
N PHE A 288 10.90 8.27 -6.49
CA PHE A 288 11.90 8.74 -5.51
C PHE A 288 11.51 8.39 -4.06
N GLY A 289 10.21 8.47 -3.75
CA GLY A 289 9.66 8.10 -2.44
C GLY A 289 9.86 6.62 -2.15
N LEU A 290 9.54 5.75 -3.10
CA LEU A 290 9.77 4.31 -2.99
C LEU A 290 11.24 3.96 -2.82
N ILE A 291 12.13 4.62 -3.56
CA ILE A 291 13.59 4.45 -3.42
C ILE A 291 14.03 4.82 -2.00
N TRP A 292 13.53 5.94 -1.48
CA TRP A 292 13.86 6.43 -0.15
C TRP A 292 13.36 5.49 0.95
N VAL A 293 12.09 5.08 0.89
CA VAL A 293 11.49 4.14 1.85
C VAL A 293 12.18 2.77 1.77
N GLY A 294 12.46 2.27 0.56
CA GLY A 294 13.11 0.98 0.33
C GLY A 294 14.52 0.92 0.93
N PHE A 295 15.31 1.99 0.81
CA PHE A 295 16.62 2.09 1.44
C PHE A 295 16.53 1.93 2.96
N TRP A 296 15.62 2.66 3.59
CA TRP A 296 15.45 2.65 5.04
C TRP A 296 14.99 1.27 5.57
N GLY A 297 14.12 0.59 4.82
CA GLY A 297 13.74 -0.79 5.12
C GLY A 297 14.94 -1.74 5.14
N GLN A 298 15.88 -1.61 4.21
CA GLN A 298 17.11 -2.42 4.18
C GLN A 298 18.07 -2.08 5.33
N ALA A 299 18.25 -0.79 5.63
CA ALA A 299 19.15 -0.34 6.69
C ALA A 299 18.76 -0.88 8.07
N LEU A 300 17.45 -0.95 8.36
CA LEU A 300 16.94 -1.56 9.59
C LEU A 300 17.14 -3.08 9.63
N GLY A 301 16.96 -3.76 8.48
CA GLY A 301 17.18 -5.20 8.38
C GLY A 301 18.64 -5.58 8.65
N ALA A 302 19.60 -4.86 8.04
CA ALA A 302 21.02 -5.15 8.16
C ALA A 302 21.57 -5.01 9.59
N ARG A 303 21.10 -4.02 10.36
CA ARG A 303 21.54 -3.82 11.75
C ARG A 303 21.22 -5.03 12.65
N ARG A 304 20.05 -5.66 12.46
CA ARG A 304 19.61 -6.77 13.30
C ARG A 304 20.31 -8.08 12.99
N SER A 305 20.64 -8.35 11.73
CA SER A 305 21.44 -9.53 11.38
C SER A 305 22.85 -9.48 11.98
N GLY A 306 23.42 -8.27 12.16
CA GLY A 306 24.68 -8.07 12.87
C GLY A 306 24.58 -8.34 14.38
N GLU A 307 23.49 -7.89 15.02
CA GLU A 307 23.24 -8.15 16.45
C GLU A 307 23.05 -9.64 16.76
N GLN A 308 22.39 -10.39 15.87
CA GLN A 308 22.21 -11.84 16.02
C GLN A 308 23.49 -12.67 15.79
N ALA A 309 24.50 -12.12 15.13
CA ALA A 309 25.77 -12.81 14.89
C ALA A 309 26.80 -12.62 16.02
N HIS A 310 26.51 -11.76 17.01
CA HIS A 310 27.42 -11.41 18.10
C HIS A 310 26.84 -11.66 19.51
N GLY A 311 25.64 -12.24 19.61
CA GLY A 311 25.03 -12.69 20.86
C GLY A 311 24.85 -14.20 20.86
#